data_AF-A0A7C1CES2-F1
#
_entry.id   AF-A0A7C1CES2-F1
#
_cell.length_a   1.000
_cell.length_b   1.000
_cell.length_c   1.000
_cell.angle_alpha   90.00
_cell.angle_beta   90.00
_cell.angle_gamma   90.00
#
_symmetry.space_group_name_H-M   'P 1'
#
loop_
_entity.id
_entity.type
_entity.pdbx_description
1 polymer ?
#
loop_
_entity_poly.entity_id
_entity_poly.type
_entity_poly.pdbx_seq_one_letter_code
_entity_poly.pdbx_strand_id
1 'polypeptide(L)'
;ALKTLSKHFELGYLYEILAENKIRISQPELKRYIAGTVLPPQLKAVHIIQALRNENVLAQVVQNKLKIDENGVVNVAELAYDEDILTVAMAEAYLSFFRSVDVVLTAAVNGIPLASLLAWVLDAKLAVARRERESQSIKYLSAQIFQTDPPSIVHVYLPANHIPKNSRVLIADDLLRSGRTLKALLNIVRDADAYTVGIFAIISLSNAWRSVLGEEVRSRVLLNIQQ
;
A
#
# COMPACT_ATOMS: atom_id res chain seq x y z
N ALA A 1 12.95 -6.08 1.79
CA ALA A 1 13.38 -4.67 1.89
C ALA A 1 14.86 -4.50 1.58
N LEU A 2 15.82 -4.83 2.47
CA LEU A 2 17.25 -4.56 2.25
C LEU A 2 17.81 -5.10 0.92
N LYS A 3 17.49 -6.36 0.57
CA LYS A 3 17.86 -6.96 -0.73
C LYS A 3 17.33 -6.17 -1.94
N THR A 4 16.13 -5.61 -1.82
CA THR A 4 15.54 -4.75 -2.85
C THR A 4 16.29 -3.44 -2.92
N LEU A 5 16.51 -2.79 -1.78
CA LEU A 5 17.20 -1.50 -1.71
C LEU A 5 18.63 -1.57 -2.26
N SER A 6 19.35 -2.68 -2.07
CA SER A 6 20.70 -2.84 -2.64
C SER A 6 20.73 -2.95 -4.17
N LYS A 7 19.58 -3.09 -4.84
CA LYS A 7 19.50 -2.97 -6.32
C LYS A 7 19.42 -1.52 -6.79
N HIS A 8 18.98 -0.62 -5.91
CA HIS A 8 18.70 0.80 -6.19
C HIS A 8 19.76 1.73 -5.62
N PHE A 9 20.49 1.29 -4.60
CA PHE A 9 21.42 2.11 -3.84
C PHE A 9 22.73 1.39 -3.59
N GLU A 10 23.82 2.16 -3.62
CA GLU A 10 25.13 1.70 -3.20
C GLU A 10 25.12 1.27 -1.73
N LEU A 11 25.88 0.23 -1.42
CA LEU A 11 25.94 -0.30 -0.05
C LEU A 11 26.46 0.75 0.95
N GLY A 12 27.39 1.61 0.51
CA GLY A 12 27.95 2.70 1.32
C GLY A 12 26.88 3.68 1.76
N TYR A 13 25.99 4.06 0.84
CA TYR A 13 24.86 4.97 1.12
C TYR A 13 23.89 4.38 2.14
N LEU A 14 23.50 3.10 1.96
CA LEU A 14 22.62 2.42 2.93
C LEU A 14 23.28 2.29 4.30
N TYR A 15 24.59 2.04 4.34
CA TYR A 15 25.34 1.97 5.60
C TYR A 15 25.41 3.33 6.31
N GLU A 16 25.66 4.40 5.57
CA GLU A 16 25.74 5.77 6.09
C GLU A 16 24.42 6.19 6.76
N ILE A 17 23.28 5.99 6.09
CA ILE A 17 21.95 6.24 6.66
C ILE A 17 21.75 5.51 7.99
N LEU A 18 22.13 4.23 8.04
CA LEU A 18 21.99 3.42 9.26
C LEU A 18 22.92 3.93 10.37
N ALA A 19 24.14 4.36 10.03
CA ALA A 19 25.10 4.91 10.97
C ALA A 19 24.63 6.26 11.56
N GLU A 20 24.14 7.17 10.72
CA GLU A 20 23.58 8.47 11.12
C GLU A 20 22.36 8.31 12.03
N ASN A 21 21.52 7.31 11.75
CA ASN A 21 20.38 6.92 12.59
C ASN A 21 20.78 6.06 13.81
N LYS A 22 22.08 5.98 14.13
CA LYS A 22 22.65 5.29 15.31
C LYS A 22 22.36 3.79 15.37
N ILE A 23 22.14 3.16 14.22
CA ILE A 23 21.91 1.71 14.11
C ILE A 23 23.26 1.02 14.03
N ARG A 24 23.63 0.31 15.11
CA ARG A 24 24.87 -0.46 15.17
C ARG A 24 24.80 -1.68 14.25
N ILE A 25 25.43 -1.56 13.10
CA ILE A 25 25.60 -2.62 12.10
C ILE A 25 26.96 -2.44 11.43
N SER A 26 27.70 -3.53 11.21
CA SER A 26 28.93 -3.47 10.40
C SER A 26 28.63 -3.68 8.90
N GLN A 27 29.47 -3.19 7.99
CA GLN A 27 29.26 -3.45 6.56
C GLN A 27 29.19 -4.96 6.21
N PRO A 28 30.03 -5.85 6.77
CA PRO A 28 29.88 -7.29 6.56
C PRO A 28 28.56 -7.85 7.09
N GLU A 29 28.06 -7.35 8.22
CA GLU A 29 26.75 -7.74 8.76
C GLU A 29 25.60 -7.28 7.85
N LEU A 30 25.65 -6.04 7.36
CA LEU A 30 24.68 -5.51 6.39
C LEU A 30 24.67 -6.33 5.09
N LYS A 31 25.84 -6.71 4.56
CA LYS A 31 25.94 -7.61 3.40
C LYS A 31 25.26 -8.96 3.66
N ARG A 32 25.43 -9.55 4.84
CA ARG A 32 24.75 -10.81 5.22
C ARG A 32 23.23 -10.63 5.31
N TYR A 33 22.76 -9.51 5.84
CA TYR A 33 21.32 -9.18 5.89
C TYR A 33 20.73 -8.99 4.48
N ILE A 34 21.45 -8.30 3.60
CA ILE A 34 21.06 -8.12 2.19
C ILE A 34 21.02 -9.48 1.46
N ALA A 35 22.03 -10.33 1.67
CA ALA A 35 22.09 -11.66 1.07
C ALA A 35 21.04 -12.63 1.64
N GLY A 36 20.48 -12.35 2.82
CA GLY A 36 19.55 -13.25 3.52
C GLY A 36 20.24 -14.44 4.19
N THR A 37 21.58 -14.42 4.31
CA THR A 37 22.33 -15.49 4.99
C THR A 37 22.25 -15.39 6.51
N VAL A 38 21.96 -14.19 7.02
CA VAL A 38 21.61 -13.93 8.41
C VAL A 38 20.44 -12.95 8.39
N LEU A 39 19.44 -13.14 9.27
CA LEU A 39 18.37 -12.17 9.44
C LEU A 39 18.65 -11.25 10.64
N PRO A 40 18.30 -9.95 10.55
CA PRO A 40 18.35 -9.07 11.71
C PRO A 40 17.39 -9.55 12.80
N PRO A 41 17.75 -9.41 14.09
CA PRO A 41 16.78 -9.54 15.19
C PRO A 41 15.58 -8.62 14.97
N GLN A 42 14.39 -9.00 15.43
CA GLN A 42 13.13 -8.30 15.11
C GLN A 42 13.19 -6.80 15.40
N LEU A 43 13.65 -6.41 16.60
CA LEU A 43 13.80 -5.00 16.97
C LEU A 43 14.79 -4.26 16.06
N LYS A 44 15.92 -4.91 15.71
CA LYS A 44 16.90 -4.32 14.79
C LYS A 44 16.31 -4.16 13.39
N ALA A 45 15.52 -5.14 12.92
CA ALA A 45 14.84 -5.08 11.63
C ALA A 45 13.87 -3.89 11.54
N VAL A 46 13.06 -3.68 12.59
CA VAL A 46 12.14 -2.53 12.69
C VAL A 46 12.91 -1.22 12.66
N HIS A 47 13.97 -1.08 13.46
CA HIS A 47 14.78 0.14 13.47
C HIS A 47 15.45 0.41 12.10
N ILE A 48 15.95 -0.62 11.42
CA ILE A 48 16.52 -0.49 10.07
C ILE A 48 15.48 0.07 9.10
N ILE A 49 14.29 -0.52 9.02
CA ILE A 49 13.26 -0.05 8.08
C ILE A 49 12.80 1.36 8.47
N GLN A 50 12.73 1.67 9.77
CA GLN A 50 12.35 2.99 10.27
C GLN A 50 13.36 4.09 9.88
N ALA A 51 14.66 3.83 10.02
CA ALA A 51 15.69 4.76 9.55
C ALA A 51 15.59 5.01 8.04
N LEU A 52 15.47 3.94 7.26
CA LEU A 52 15.34 4.03 5.80
C LEU A 52 14.05 4.76 5.37
N ARG A 53 12.97 4.60 6.12
CA ARG A 53 11.73 5.36 5.91
C ARG A 53 11.93 6.85 6.19
N ASN A 54 12.59 7.20 7.29
CA ASN A 54 12.79 8.59 7.70
C ASN A 54 13.64 9.36 6.67
N GLU A 55 14.62 8.70 6.06
CA GLU A 55 15.43 9.25 4.98
C GLU A 55 14.78 9.11 3.58
N ASN A 56 13.48 8.79 3.52
CA ASN A 56 12.71 8.63 2.28
C ASN A 56 13.25 7.58 1.28
N VAL A 57 14.13 6.68 1.69
CA VAL A 57 14.74 5.65 0.82
C VAL A 57 13.67 4.74 0.19
N LEU A 58 12.61 4.42 0.94
CA LEU A 58 11.49 3.62 0.42
C LEU A 58 10.73 4.35 -0.71
N ALA A 59 10.52 5.65 -0.57
CA ALA A 59 9.85 6.48 -1.56
C ALA A 59 10.70 6.65 -2.82
N GLN A 60 12.02 6.76 -2.66
CA GLN A 60 12.96 6.88 -3.78
C GLN A 60 12.93 5.64 -4.71
N VAL A 61 12.66 4.43 -4.20
CA VAL A 61 12.46 3.25 -5.07
C VAL A 61 11.30 3.46 -6.04
N VAL A 62 10.19 4.02 -5.54
CA VAL A 62 9.02 4.35 -6.38
C VAL A 62 9.38 5.48 -7.35
N GLN A 63 10.07 6.51 -6.87
CA GLN A 63 10.49 7.67 -7.67
C GLN A 63 11.42 7.27 -8.83
N ASN A 64 12.38 6.37 -8.60
CA ASN A 64 13.33 5.92 -9.61
C ASN A 64 12.66 5.12 -10.75
N LYS A 65 11.50 4.51 -10.48
CA LYS A 65 10.73 3.73 -11.46
C LYS A 65 9.55 4.51 -12.05
N LEU A 66 9.21 5.65 -11.47
CA LEU A 66 8.12 6.50 -11.94
C LEU A 66 8.45 7.03 -13.33
N LYS A 67 7.59 6.70 -14.29
CA LYS A 67 7.60 7.29 -15.63
C LYS A 67 6.30 8.05 -15.82
N ILE A 68 6.44 9.33 -16.20
CA ILE A 68 5.35 10.20 -16.59
C ILE A 68 5.55 10.50 -18.06
N ASP A 69 4.55 10.24 -18.89
CA ASP A 69 4.62 10.58 -20.31
C ASP A 69 4.48 12.10 -20.54
N GLU A 70 4.64 12.52 -21.80
CA GLU A 70 4.54 13.92 -22.22
C GLU A 70 3.18 14.57 -21.92
N ASN A 71 2.14 13.76 -21.70
CA ASN A 71 0.78 14.20 -21.39
C ASN A 71 0.50 14.19 -19.87
N GLY A 72 1.50 13.89 -19.03
CA GLY A 72 1.36 13.84 -17.59
C GLY A 72 0.76 12.53 -17.05
N VAL A 73 0.65 11.49 -17.88
CA VAL A 73 0.04 10.21 -17.51
C VAL A 73 1.09 9.28 -16.89
N VAL A 74 0.73 8.68 -15.75
CA VAL A 74 1.54 7.69 -15.06
C VAL A 74 1.13 6.29 -15.51
N ASN A 75 2.11 5.45 -15.89
CA ASN A 75 1.86 4.03 -16.13
C ASN A 75 1.66 3.29 -14.80
N VAL A 76 0.41 3.30 -14.32
CA VAL A 76 0.06 2.73 -13.00
C VAL A 76 0.31 1.23 -12.95
N ALA A 77 0.02 0.50 -14.04
CA ALA A 77 0.21 -0.95 -14.09
C ALA A 77 1.68 -1.33 -13.90
N GLU A 78 2.61 -0.62 -14.52
CA GLU A 78 4.05 -0.86 -14.36
C GLU A 78 4.50 -0.71 -12.90
N LEU A 79 3.92 0.23 -12.15
CA LEU A 79 4.25 0.46 -10.75
C LEU A 79 3.53 -0.51 -9.81
N ALA A 80 2.27 -0.83 -10.09
CA ALA A 80 1.43 -1.71 -9.28
C ALA A 80 1.91 -3.17 -9.28
N TYR A 81 2.56 -3.61 -10.37
CA TYR A 81 3.08 -4.97 -10.53
C TYR A 81 4.59 -5.08 -10.28
N ASP A 82 5.27 -3.99 -9.95
CA ASP A 82 6.72 -4.01 -9.73
C ASP A 82 7.10 -4.62 -8.37
N GLU A 83 7.88 -5.71 -8.40
CA GLU A 83 8.27 -6.44 -7.20
C GLU A 83 9.07 -5.61 -6.18
N ASP A 84 9.89 -4.66 -6.65
CA ASP A 84 10.70 -3.83 -5.75
C ASP A 84 9.81 -2.83 -5.01
N ILE A 85 8.87 -2.19 -5.73
CA ILE A 85 7.86 -1.30 -5.15
C ILE A 85 6.99 -2.04 -4.15
N LEU A 86 6.47 -3.22 -4.54
CA LEU A 86 5.66 -4.05 -3.65
C LEU A 86 6.43 -4.47 -2.40
N THR A 87 7.74 -4.78 -2.53
CA THR A 87 8.58 -5.14 -1.39
C THR A 87 8.79 -3.98 -0.41
N VAL A 88 8.98 -2.75 -0.89
CA VAL A 88 9.09 -1.59 0.00
C VAL A 88 7.72 -1.18 0.57
N ALA A 89 6.64 -1.39 -0.17
CA ALA A 89 5.26 -1.20 0.31
C ALA A 89 4.94 -2.10 1.49
N MET A 90 5.31 -3.38 1.44
CA MET A 90 5.14 -4.31 2.57
C MET A 90 5.89 -3.84 3.81
N ALA A 91 7.13 -3.37 3.64
CA ALA A 91 7.95 -2.89 4.74
C ALA A 91 7.33 -1.65 5.39
N GLU A 92 6.82 -0.72 4.59
CA GLU A 92 6.11 0.47 5.05
C GLU A 92 4.80 0.13 5.76
N ALA A 93 4.01 -0.80 5.20
CA ALA A 93 2.75 -1.23 5.79
C ALA A 93 2.97 -1.90 7.14
N TYR A 94 3.99 -2.77 7.26
CA TYR A 94 4.35 -3.38 8.53
C TYR A 94 4.65 -2.32 9.61
N LEU A 95 5.45 -1.31 9.28
CA LEU A 95 5.74 -0.23 10.24
C LEU A 95 4.50 0.59 10.64
N SER A 96 3.55 0.77 9.72
CA SER A 96 2.42 1.68 9.91
C SER A 96 1.18 1.00 10.54
N PHE A 97 0.99 -0.29 10.26
CA PHE A 97 -0.29 -0.95 10.48
C PHE A 97 -0.21 -2.32 11.18
N PHE A 98 0.98 -2.82 11.54
CA PHE A 98 1.13 -4.14 12.16
C PHE A 98 0.20 -4.31 13.39
N ARG A 99 -0.54 -5.43 13.43
CA ARG A 99 -1.54 -5.80 14.45
C ARG A 99 -2.74 -4.85 14.59
N SER A 100 -2.90 -3.88 13.68
CA SER A 100 -4.01 -2.93 13.70
C SER A 100 -5.10 -3.21 12.64
N VAL A 101 -4.96 -4.28 11.86
CA VAL A 101 -5.78 -4.58 10.68
C VAL A 101 -6.27 -6.02 10.74
N ASP A 102 -7.55 -6.24 10.46
CA ASP A 102 -8.17 -7.57 10.35
C ASP A 102 -8.47 -7.94 8.89
N VAL A 103 -8.72 -6.93 8.04
CA VAL A 103 -9.00 -7.09 6.61
C VAL A 103 -8.28 -6.02 5.79
N VAL A 104 -7.65 -6.40 4.69
CA VAL A 104 -7.18 -5.49 3.65
C VAL A 104 -8.17 -5.53 2.48
N LEU A 105 -8.80 -4.39 2.20
CA LEU A 105 -9.78 -4.21 1.13
C LEU A 105 -9.16 -3.48 -0.06
N THR A 106 -9.38 -3.98 -1.27
CA THR A 106 -9.03 -3.26 -2.51
C THR A 106 -10.11 -3.42 -3.57
N ALA A 107 -10.04 -2.60 -4.62
CA ALA A 107 -10.82 -2.79 -5.84
C ALA A 107 -9.97 -3.48 -6.91
N ALA A 108 -10.56 -4.42 -7.65
CA ALA A 108 -9.90 -5.03 -8.78
C ALA A 108 -9.61 -3.99 -9.89
N VAL A 109 -8.50 -4.08 -10.63
CA VAL A 109 -7.57 -5.23 -10.70
C VAL A 109 -6.16 -4.88 -10.17
N ASN A 110 -5.65 -3.69 -10.48
CA ASN A 110 -4.24 -3.34 -10.22
C ASN A 110 -3.87 -3.28 -8.73
N GLY A 111 -4.82 -3.00 -7.84
CA GLY A 111 -4.56 -2.99 -6.40
C GLY A 111 -4.40 -4.38 -5.77
N ILE A 112 -4.74 -5.46 -6.48
CA ILE A 112 -4.74 -6.83 -5.95
C ILE A 112 -3.35 -7.30 -5.48
N PRO A 113 -2.25 -7.18 -6.25
CA PRO A 113 -0.92 -7.59 -5.80
C PRO A 113 -0.50 -6.89 -4.52
N LEU A 114 -0.67 -5.56 -4.47
CA LEU A 114 -0.40 -4.75 -3.28
C LEU A 114 -1.21 -5.26 -2.10
N ALA A 115 -2.54 -5.31 -2.23
CA ALA A 115 -3.44 -5.70 -1.15
C ALA A 115 -3.16 -7.13 -0.66
N SER A 116 -2.80 -8.05 -1.55
CA SER A 116 -2.45 -9.43 -1.22
C SER A 116 -1.21 -9.49 -0.32
N LEU A 117 -0.18 -8.74 -0.68
CA LEU A 117 1.06 -8.68 0.08
C LEU A 117 0.90 -7.91 1.40
N LEU A 118 0.07 -6.87 1.42
CA LEU A 118 -0.28 -6.18 2.66
C LEU A 118 -1.06 -7.09 3.61
N ALA A 119 -2.05 -7.84 3.10
CA ALA A 119 -2.81 -8.80 3.89
C ALA A 119 -1.88 -9.86 4.51
N TRP A 120 -0.95 -10.38 3.71
CA TRP A 120 0.04 -11.36 4.18
C TRP A 120 0.96 -10.80 5.26
N VAL A 121 1.56 -9.62 5.06
CA VAL A 121 2.55 -9.05 6.00
C VAL A 121 1.90 -8.55 7.30
N LEU A 122 0.61 -8.21 7.25
CA LEU A 122 -0.16 -7.71 8.39
C LEU A 122 -0.92 -8.81 9.14
N ASP A 123 -0.85 -10.06 8.68
CA ASP A 123 -1.63 -11.19 9.21
C ASP A 123 -3.14 -10.94 9.18
N ALA A 124 -3.63 -10.44 8.05
CA ALA A 124 -5.01 -10.01 7.82
C ALA A 124 -5.66 -10.78 6.66
N LYS A 125 -6.99 -10.77 6.59
CA LYS A 125 -7.74 -11.32 5.45
C LYS A 125 -7.66 -10.38 4.25
N LEU A 126 -7.71 -10.93 3.04
CA LEU A 126 -7.84 -10.15 1.81
C LEU A 126 -9.32 -10.09 1.39
N ALA A 127 -9.79 -8.88 1.06
CA ALA A 127 -11.08 -8.64 0.42
C ALA A 127 -10.88 -7.87 -0.89
N VAL A 128 -11.45 -8.36 -1.99
CA VAL A 128 -11.32 -7.75 -3.32
C VAL A 128 -12.71 -7.45 -3.86
N ALA A 129 -13.04 -6.17 -3.99
CA ALA A 129 -14.27 -5.74 -4.64
C ALA A 129 -14.10 -5.84 -6.18
N ARG A 130 -15.01 -6.55 -6.84
CA ARG A 130 -14.95 -6.84 -8.29
C ARG A 130 -16.15 -6.26 -9.02
N ARG A 131 -16.03 -6.09 -10.34
CA ARG A 131 -17.15 -5.60 -11.18
C ARG A 131 -18.26 -6.63 -11.37
N GLU A 132 -17.93 -7.91 -11.21
CA GLU A 132 -18.82 -9.03 -11.47
C GLU A 132 -19.20 -9.73 -10.16
N ARG A 133 -20.42 -10.30 -10.15
CA ARG A 133 -20.90 -11.18 -9.08
C ARG A 133 -20.70 -12.62 -9.54
N GLU A 134 -20.12 -13.46 -8.69
CA GLU A 134 -19.81 -14.85 -9.01
C GLU A 134 -21.06 -15.75 -8.99
N SER A 135 -22.05 -15.40 -8.17
CA SER A 135 -23.29 -16.16 -8.02
C SER A 135 -24.41 -15.27 -7.50
N GLN A 136 -25.66 -15.54 -7.89
CA GLN A 136 -26.84 -14.87 -7.33
C GLN A 136 -27.17 -15.33 -5.90
N SER A 137 -26.66 -16.49 -5.47
CA SER A 137 -26.90 -17.04 -4.13
C SER A 137 -26.10 -16.35 -3.02
N ILE A 138 -25.06 -15.58 -3.39
CA ILE A 138 -24.19 -14.87 -2.44
C ILE A 138 -24.78 -13.49 -2.17
N LYS A 139 -24.82 -13.09 -0.90
CA LYS A 139 -25.13 -11.71 -0.50
C LYS A 139 -23.91 -10.83 -0.76
N TYR A 140 -24.11 -9.74 -1.50
CA TYR A 140 -23.04 -8.77 -1.79
C TYR A 140 -23.30 -7.43 -1.10
N LEU A 141 -22.20 -6.81 -0.66
CA LEU A 141 -22.10 -5.38 -0.51
C LEU A 141 -21.74 -4.78 -1.87
N SER A 142 -22.21 -3.56 -2.16
CA SER A 142 -21.93 -2.91 -3.43
C SER A 142 -21.81 -1.42 -3.31
N ALA A 143 -20.96 -0.82 -4.15
CA ALA A 143 -20.83 0.62 -4.26
C ALA A 143 -20.67 1.05 -5.72
N GLN A 144 -20.96 2.32 -5.97
CA GLN A 144 -20.83 2.96 -7.28
C GLN A 144 -19.56 3.83 -7.33
N ILE A 145 -18.82 3.72 -8.43
CA ILE A 145 -17.67 4.55 -8.77
C ILE A 145 -18.06 5.39 -9.99
N PHE A 146 -18.09 6.71 -9.82
CA PHE A 146 -18.35 7.65 -10.91
C PHE A 146 -17.06 7.90 -11.70
N GLN A 147 -17.06 7.62 -12.99
CA GLN A 147 -16.01 7.99 -13.92
C GLN A 147 -16.42 9.28 -14.64
N THR A 148 -15.45 10.10 -15.05
CA THR A 148 -15.72 11.41 -15.68
C THR A 148 -15.22 11.52 -17.11
N ASP A 149 -14.46 10.53 -17.58
CA ASP A 149 -13.84 10.60 -18.91
C ASP A 149 -13.72 9.19 -19.52
N PRO A 150 -14.74 8.73 -20.26
CA PRO A 150 -16.07 9.33 -20.40
C PRO A 150 -16.91 9.21 -19.10
N PRO A 151 -17.96 10.03 -18.91
CA PRO A 151 -18.87 9.90 -17.79
C PRO A 151 -19.55 8.53 -17.76
N SER A 152 -19.33 7.75 -16.69
CA SER A 152 -19.97 6.44 -16.52
C SER A 152 -20.09 6.07 -15.04
N ILE A 153 -20.95 5.11 -14.73
CA ILE A 153 -21.08 4.54 -13.38
C ILE A 153 -20.60 3.10 -13.44
N VAL A 154 -19.58 2.79 -12.66
CA VAL A 154 -19.09 1.42 -12.48
C VAL A 154 -19.55 0.92 -11.13
N HIS A 155 -20.16 -0.25 -11.10
CA HIS A 155 -20.50 -0.93 -9.85
C HIS A 155 -19.35 -1.86 -9.44
N VAL A 156 -19.06 -1.89 -8.15
CA VAL A 156 -18.19 -2.88 -7.52
C VAL A 156 -18.97 -3.65 -6.46
N TYR A 157 -18.68 -4.94 -6.36
CA TYR A 157 -19.37 -5.90 -5.51
C TYR A 157 -18.35 -6.65 -4.65
N LEU A 158 -18.70 -6.90 -3.40
CA LEU A 158 -17.90 -7.70 -2.47
C LEU A 158 -18.82 -8.68 -1.72
N PRO A 159 -18.52 -9.99 -1.68
CA PRO A 159 -19.26 -10.92 -0.83
C PRO A 159 -19.28 -10.42 0.62
N ALA A 160 -20.47 -10.33 1.22
CA ALA A 160 -20.64 -9.66 2.50
C ALA A 160 -19.86 -10.32 3.66
N ASN A 161 -19.55 -11.62 3.56
CA ASN A 161 -18.77 -12.35 4.54
C ASN A 161 -17.24 -12.10 4.44
N HIS A 162 -16.76 -11.38 3.43
CA HIS A 162 -15.34 -11.04 3.30
C HIS A 162 -14.91 -9.91 4.24
N ILE A 163 -15.86 -9.11 4.74
CA ILE A 163 -15.64 -8.12 5.79
C ILE A 163 -16.56 -8.49 6.97
N PRO A 164 -16.03 -9.17 8.00
CA PRO A 164 -16.78 -9.42 9.22
C PRO A 164 -17.20 -8.11 9.89
N LYS A 165 -18.39 -8.10 10.50
CA LYS A 165 -18.85 -6.99 11.33
C LYS A 165 -17.82 -6.63 12.41
N ASN A 166 -17.69 -5.34 12.71
CA ASN A 166 -16.74 -4.75 13.67
C ASN A 166 -15.25 -4.96 13.35
N SER A 167 -14.91 -5.44 12.14
CA SER A 167 -13.50 -5.62 11.74
C SER A 167 -12.81 -4.30 11.44
N ARG A 168 -11.48 -4.28 11.62
CA ARG A 168 -10.60 -3.16 11.27
C ARG A 168 -10.10 -3.33 9.84
N VAL A 169 -10.54 -2.45 8.95
CA VAL A 169 -10.27 -2.53 7.52
C VAL A 169 -9.22 -1.50 7.09
N LEU A 170 -8.14 -1.98 6.47
CA LEU A 170 -7.18 -1.16 5.73
C LEU A 170 -7.59 -1.15 4.25
N ILE A 171 -7.84 0.02 3.67
CA ILE A 171 -8.10 0.14 2.24
C ILE A 171 -6.78 0.33 1.50
N ALA A 172 -6.51 -0.51 0.51
CA ALA A 172 -5.31 -0.47 -0.31
C ALA A 172 -5.63 -0.11 -1.76
N ASP A 173 -4.88 0.83 -2.34
CA ASP A 173 -4.98 1.25 -3.74
C ASP A 173 -3.58 1.46 -4.34
N ASP A 174 -3.40 1.25 -5.64
CA ASP A 174 -2.12 1.54 -6.29
C ASP A 174 -1.93 3.05 -6.50
N LEU A 175 -2.99 3.75 -6.91
CA LEU A 175 -2.96 5.17 -7.24
C LEU A 175 -4.13 5.97 -6.64
N LEU A 176 -3.81 6.97 -5.83
CA LEU A 176 -4.78 7.95 -5.35
C LEU A 176 -4.79 9.22 -6.22
N ARG A 177 -5.98 9.57 -6.73
CA ARG A 177 -6.21 10.81 -7.49
C ARG A 177 -7.39 11.58 -6.93
N SER A 178 -8.60 11.32 -7.44
CA SER A 178 -9.84 12.02 -7.04
C SER A 178 -10.50 11.42 -5.79
N GLY A 179 -10.09 10.24 -5.35
CA GLY A 179 -10.69 9.52 -4.23
C GLY A 179 -12.03 8.84 -4.54
N ARG A 180 -12.42 8.71 -5.81
CA ARG A 180 -13.72 8.10 -6.18
C ARG A 180 -13.77 6.59 -5.88
N THR A 181 -12.73 5.84 -6.25
CA THR A 181 -12.59 4.43 -5.88
C THR A 181 -12.56 4.28 -4.36
N LEU A 182 -11.74 5.10 -3.69
CA LEU A 182 -11.64 5.14 -2.24
C LEU A 182 -13.01 5.37 -1.57
N LYS A 183 -13.81 6.35 -2.04
CA LYS A 183 -15.16 6.61 -1.53
C LYS A 183 -16.08 5.40 -1.67
N ALA A 184 -16.01 4.68 -2.78
CA ALA A 184 -16.80 3.47 -2.97
C ALA A 184 -16.39 2.36 -1.99
N LEU A 185 -15.09 2.18 -1.75
CA LEU A 185 -14.58 1.20 -0.77
C LEU A 185 -14.93 1.58 0.67
N LEU A 186 -14.86 2.88 1.03
CA LEU A 186 -15.33 3.38 2.33
C LEU A 186 -16.81 3.06 2.57
N ASN A 187 -17.66 3.22 1.55
CA ASN A 187 -19.07 2.86 1.64
C ASN A 187 -19.26 1.35 1.84
N ILE A 188 -18.49 0.49 1.16
CA ILE A 188 -18.53 -0.96 1.38
C ILE A 188 -18.18 -1.30 2.83
N VAL A 189 -17.13 -0.69 3.39
CA VAL A 189 -16.72 -0.93 4.79
C VAL A 189 -17.83 -0.50 5.76
N ARG A 190 -18.43 0.68 5.53
CA ARG A 190 -19.54 1.19 6.34
C ARG A 190 -20.75 0.26 6.27
N ASP A 191 -21.14 -0.17 5.08
CA ASP A 191 -22.30 -1.03 4.86
C ASP A 191 -22.07 -2.46 5.41
N ALA A 192 -20.81 -2.83 5.70
CA ALA A 192 -20.44 -4.06 6.41
C ALA A 192 -20.49 -3.94 7.94
N ASP A 193 -20.88 -2.78 8.49
CA ASP A 193 -20.74 -2.45 9.92
C ASP A 193 -19.28 -2.63 10.42
N ALA A 194 -18.30 -2.20 9.65
CA ALA A 194 -16.87 -2.30 9.97
C ALA A 194 -16.19 -0.92 10.04
N TYR A 195 -14.92 -0.89 10.48
CA TYR A 195 -14.18 0.35 10.75
C TYR A 195 -13.00 0.51 9.79
N THR A 196 -12.93 1.63 9.07
CA THR A 196 -11.73 1.95 8.29
C THR A 196 -10.62 2.46 9.21
N VAL A 197 -9.55 1.69 9.40
CA VAL A 197 -8.41 2.06 10.27
C VAL A 197 -7.29 2.77 9.53
N GLY A 198 -7.32 2.75 8.19
CA GLY A 198 -6.48 3.58 7.37
C GLY A 198 -6.56 3.30 5.88
N ILE A 199 -5.83 4.12 5.12
CA ILE A 199 -5.61 4.00 3.69
C ILE A 199 -4.12 3.74 3.44
N PHE A 200 -3.81 2.82 2.53
CA PHE A 200 -2.46 2.58 2.04
C PHE A 200 -2.43 2.71 0.51
N ALA A 201 -1.48 3.48 -0.03
CA ALA A 201 -1.26 3.54 -1.46
C ALA A 201 0.21 3.64 -1.87
N ILE A 202 0.50 3.25 -3.11
CA ILE A 202 1.85 3.41 -3.68
C ILE A 202 2.05 4.89 -4.04
N ILE A 203 1.18 5.47 -4.87
CA ILE A 203 1.31 6.87 -5.32
C ILE A 203 0.04 7.67 -5.08
N SER A 204 0.21 8.97 -4.85
CA SER A 204 -0.83 9.98 -4.91
C SER A 204 -0.46 11.07 -5.91
N LEU A 205 -1.35 11.42 -6.84
CA LEU A 205 -1.14 12.50 -7.84
C LEU A 205 -1.76 13.85 -7.46
N SER A 206 -2.60 13.87 -6.41
CA SER A 206 -3.23 15.11 -5.95
C SER A 206 -3.66 14.94 -4.50
N ASN A 207 -4.03 16.02 -3.82
CA ASN A 207 -4.64 15.94 -2.48
C ASN A 207 -6.16 15.80 -2.51
N ALA A 208 -6.80 15.75 -3.70
CA ALA A 208 -8.26 15.75 -3.82
C ALA A 208 -8.91 14.54 -3.13
N TRP A 209 -8.27 13.37 -3.16
CA TRP A 209 -8.75 12.17 -2.46
C TRP A 209 -8.87 12.33 -0.95
N ARG A 210 -8.16 13.28 -0.33
CA ARG A 210 -8.26 13.52 1.12
C ARG A 210 -9.64 14.04 1.52
N SER A 211 -10.34 14.72 0.60
CA SER A 211 -11.69 15.25 0.85
C SER A 211 -12.74 14.17 1.12
N VAL A 212 -12.47 12.91 0.75
CA VAL A 212 -13.38 11.79 1.03
C VAL A 212 -13.07 11.07 2.35
N LEU A 213 -11.99 11.47 3.05
CA LEU A 213 -11.63 10.91 4.34
C LEU A 213 -12.31 11.66 5.48
N GLY A 214 -12.69 10.90 6.52
CA GLY A 214 -13.00 11.48 7.84
C GLY A 214 -11.71 11.85 8.58
N GLU A 215 -11.83 12.75 9.55
CA GLU A 215 -10.69 13.33 10.29
C GLU A 215 -9.81 12.29 11.01
N GLU A 216 -10.37 11.14 11.39
CA GLU A 216 -9.69 10.11 12.18
C GLU A 216 -8.97 9.03 11.34
N VAL A 217 -9.14 9.03 10.01
CA VAL A 217 -8.60 7.95 9.16
C VAL A 217 -7.13 8.21 8.82
N ARG A 218 -6.25 7.34 9.33
CA ARG A 218 -4.81 7.35 9.01
C ARG A 218 -4.59 7.08 7.53
N SER A 219 -3.63 7.75 6.90
CA SER A 219 -3.27 7.50 5.50
C SER A 219 -1.76 7.36 5.33
N ARG A 220 -1.32 6.34 4.58
CA ARG A 220 0.07 6.17 4.18
C ARG A 220 0.17 6.05 2.66
N VAL A 221 0.97 6.93 2.05
CA VAL A 221 1.29 6.92 0.63
C VAL A 221 2.81 6.87 0.50
N LEU A 222 3.35 5.95 -0.29
CA LEU A 222 4.81 5.85 -0.46
C LEU A 222 5.39 7.09 -1.16
N LEU A 223 4.73 7.54 -2.24
CA LEU A 223 5.17 8.71 -3.00
C LEU A 223 4.00 9.66 -3.27
N ASN A 224 4.13 10.91 -2.82
CA ASN A 224 3.18 11.98 -3.15
C ASN A 224 3.77 12.85 -4.24
N ILE A 225 3.13 12.83 -5.41
CA ILE A 225 3.45 13.71 -6.54
C ILE A 225 2.45 14.85 -6.46
N GLN A 226 2.92 16.03 -6.07
CA GLN A 226 2.11 17.23 -6.18
C GLN A 226 2.31 17.78 -7.60
N GLN A 227 1.30 17.59 -8.44
CA GLN A 227 1.13 18.41 -9.65
C GLN A 227 0.31 19.65 -9.30
#